data_AF-I7KMV1-F1
#
_entry.id   AF-I7KMV1-F1
#
_cell.length_a   1.000
_cell.length_b   1.000
_cell.length_c   1.000
_cell.angle_alpha   90.00
_cell.angle_beta   90.00
_cell.angle_gamma   90.00
#
_symmetry.space_group_name_H-M   'P 1'
#
loop_
_entity.id
_entity.type
_entity.pdbx_description
1 polymer ?
#
loop_
_entity_poly.entity_id
_entity_poly.type
_entity_poly.pdbx_seq_one_letter_code
_entity_poly.pdbx_strand_id
1 'polypeptide(L)'
;MKYLIVGAGLFGAVFAHEAAKRGHEVTVIERRDHIAGNIYTKEVAGIQVHQYGAHIFHTSNDQVWQYVQQFAKFNRYTNSPVANYHGKLYNLPFNMNTFYQMWGVTTPEEAQAKIAEQRQEMAGKTSQNLEEQAISLIGRDIYEKLIKGYTEKQWGRKATELPAFIIKRLPVRLTFDNNYFNDAYQGIPIGGYTAMVAKMFDDPKITVNLNTNFFGNKENYLKDYDRIIYTGMIDQFFDYELGELEYRSLRFETEELATGNYQGNAVMNYTDRETPYTRIIEHKHFEFGKGDPNKTIITKEYPADWKRGNEPYYPVNNDRNNDLYQKYQELAKKQPKVLFGGRLGQYKYYNMDQVIAAALDCVKEE
;
A
#
# COMPACT_ATOMS: atom_id res chain seq x y z
N MET A 1 -1.64 30.21 13.13
CA MET A 1 -0.33 29.70 12.66
C MET A 1 -0.42 29.47 11.16
N LYS A 2 0.70 29.60 10.46
CA LYS A 2 0.89 29.26 9.06
C LYS A 2 1.57 27.90 8.97
N TYR A 3 0.86 26.91 8.44
CA TYR A 3 1.37 25.58 8.19
C TYR A 3 1.81 25.42 6.75
N LEU A 4 2.99 24.83 6.56
CA LEU A 4 3.39 24.24 5.28
C LEU A 4 3.26 22.73 5.40
N ILE A 5 2.56 22.10 4.47
CA ILE A 5 2.45 20.66 4.36
C ILE A 5 3.15 20.23 3.08
N VAL A 6 4.17 19.39 3.21
CA VAL A 6 4.95 18.88 2.09
C VAL A 6 4.46 17.48 1.74
N GLY A 7 3.73 17.39 0.62
CA GLY A 7 3.10 16.19 0.09
C GLY A 7 1.57 16.22 0.23
N ALA A 8 0.87 15.99 -0.87
CA ALA A 8 -0.60 15.98 -0.94
C ALA A 8 -1.19 14.56 -0.85
N GLY A 9 -0.49 13.62 -0.21
CA GLY A 9 -1.01 12.29 0.13
C GLY A 9 -1.96 12.32 1.34
N LEU A 10 -2.52 11.17 1.71
CA LEU A 10 -3.51 11.08 2.80
C LEU A 10 -3.09 11.73 4.12
N PHE A 11 -1.84 11.55 4.55
CA PHE A 11 -1.36 12.15 5.80
C PHE A 11 -1.47 13.69 5.74
N GLY A 12 -0.94 14.28 4.65
CA GLY A 12 -0.97 15.72 4.44
C GLY A 12 -2.40 16.24 4.26
N ALA A 13 -3.26 15.50 3.57
CA ALA A 13 -4.67 15.86 3.38
C ALA A 13 -5.46 15.91 4.68
N VAL A 14 -5.33 14.88 5.53
CA VAL A 14 -5.96 14.84 6.85
C VAL A 14 -5.44 15.97 7.73
N PHE A 15 -4.13 16.16 7.79
CA PHE A 15 -3.55 17.25 8.59
C PHE A 15 -4.02 18.62 8.11
N ALA A 16 -4.02 18.86 6.79
CA ALA A 16 -4.47 20.12 6.20
C ALA A 16 -5.91 20.44 6.59
N HIS A 17 -6.80 19.45 6.42
CA HIS A 17 -8.21 19.58 6.73
C HIS A 17 -8.43 19.94 8.21
N GLU A 18 -7.82 19.20 9.14
CA GLU A 18 -7.99 19.45 10.56
C GLU A 18 -7.35 20.77 11.03
N ALA A 19 -6.18 21.14 10.50
CA ALA A 19 -5.54 22.42 10.81
C ALA A 19 -6.39 23.61 10.33
N ALA A 20 -6.95 23.53 9.12
CA ALA A 20 -7.83 24.56 8.58
C ALA A 20 -9.13 24.68 9.38
N LYS A 21 -9.72 23.55 9.78
CA LYS A 21 -10.91 23.47 10.65
C LYS A 21 -10.69 24.14 12.01
N ARG A 22 -9.45 24.12 12.53
CA ARG A 22 -9.03 24.84 13.75
C ARG A 22 -8.66 26.30 13.51
N GLY A 23 -8.81 26.77 12.28
CA GLY A 23 -8.67 28.16 11.90
C GLY A 23 -7.27 28.58 11.47
N HIS A 24 -6.38 27.63 11.17
CA HIS A 24 -5.03 27.94 10.69
C HIS A 24 -4.99 28.12 9.16
N GLU A 25 -4.00 28.89 8.69
CA GLU A 25 -3.71 29.02 7.27
C GLU A 25 -2.78 27.88 6.85
N VAL A 26 -3.12 27.18 5.77
CA VAL A 26 -2.41 25.98 5.33
C VAL A 26 -2.00 26.13 3.88
N THR A 27 -0.70 25.98 3.61
CA THR A 27 -0.19 25.77 2.26
C THR A 27 0.22 24.31 2.12
N VAL A 28 -0.30 23.62 1.13
CA VAL A 28 0.11 22.28 0.73
C VAL A 28 0.95 22.42 -0.53
N ILE A 29 2.16 21.87 -0.53
CA ILE A 29 2.98 21.75 -1.74
C ILE A 29 3.13 20.29 -2.13
N GLU A 30 3.05 20.01 -3.42
CA GLU A 30 3.19 18.67 -3.98
C GLU A 30 4.11 18.75 -5.18
N ARG A 31 5.11 17.85 -5.24
CA ARG A 31 6.08 17.83 -6.34
C ARG A 31 5.46 17.26 -7.62
N ARG A 32 4.44 16.42 -7.50
CA ARG A 32 3.71 15.84 -8.62
C ARG A 32 2.69 16.85 -9.18
N ASP A 33 2.16 16.54 -10.35
CA ASP A 33 1.13 17.32 -11.04
C ASP A 33 -0.30 16.98 -10.59
N HIS A 34 -0.44 16.20 -9.51
CA HIS A 34 -1.71 15.75 -8.97
C HIS A 34 -1.67 15.60 -7.44
N ILE A 35 -2.84 15.66 -6.80
CA ILE A 35 -3.02 15.36 -5.38
C ILE A 35 -3.17 13.85 -5.10
N ALA A 36 -3.35 13.48 -3.83
CA ALA A 36 -3.63 12.13 -3.35
C ALA A 36 -2.43 11.16 -3.35
N GLY A 37 -1.23 11.61 -3.75
CA GLY A 37 -0.01 10.80 -3.68
C GLY A 37 -0.17 9.43 -4.37
N ASN A 38 0.19 8.34 -3.69
CA ASN A 38 0.09 7.00 -4.28
C ASN A 38 -1.35 6.48 -4.43
N ILE A 39 -2.34 7.06 -3.74
CA ILE A 39 -3.75 6.64 -3.91
C ILE A 39 -4.43 7.37 -5.07
N TYR A 40 -3.70 8.18 -5.85
CA TYR A 40 -4.25 8.93 -6.97
C TYR A 40 -4.98 8.03 -7.99
N THR A 41 -6.23 8.39 -8.26
CA THR A 41 -7.06 7.81 -9.31
C THR A 41 -7.28 8.80 -10.44
N LYS A 42 -7.13 8.35 -11.68
CA LYS A 42 -7.41 9.13 -12.89
C LYS A 42 -8.58 8.49 -13.63
N GLU A 43 -9.57 9.29 -14.02
CA GLU A 43 -10.65 8.78 -14.85
C GLU A 43 -10.19 8.58 -16.30
N VAL A 44 -10.41 7.39 -16.84
CA VAL A 44 -10.17 7.03 -18.25
C VAL A 44 -11.36 6.20 -18.72
N ALA A 45 -12.06 6.64 -19.78
CA ALA A 45 -13.26 5.96 -20.29
C ALA A 45 -14.34 5.69 -19.22
N GLY A 46 -14.50 6.61 -18.25
CA GLY A 46 -15.43 6.46 -17.13
C GLY A 46 -14.99 5.46 -16.05
N ILE A 47 -13.77 4.92 -16.13
CA ILE A 47 -13.16 4.00 -15.17
C ILE A 47 -12.19 4.78 -14.29
N GLN A 48 -12.27 4.62 -12.97
CA GLN A 48 -11.30 5.19 -12.02
C GLN A 48 -10.04 4.33 -11.96
N VAL A 49 -8.98 4.75 -12.66
CA VAL A 49 -7.73 4.00 -12.79
C VAL A 49 -6.77 4.38 -11.67
N HIS A 50 -6.41 3.41 -10.83
CA HIS A 50 -5.45 3.59 -9.75
C HIS A 50 -4.02 3.63 -10.32
N GLN A 51 -3.43 4.83 -10.41
CA GLN A 51 -2.20 5.03 -11.20
C GLN A 51 -0.95 4.37 -10.60
N TYR A 52 -0.96 4.12 -9.29
CA TYR A 52 0.21 3.63 -8.55
C TYR A 52 -0.07 2.32 -7.80
N GLY A 53 -0.83 1.44 -8.44
CA GLY A 53 -1.21 0.13 -7.90
C GLY A 53 -2.58 0.13 -7.24
N ALA A 54 -3.09 -1.07 -6.97
CA ALA A 54 -4.41 -1.26 -6.36
C ALA A 54 -4.44 -0.72 -4.93
N HIS A 55 -5.42 0.13 -4.65
CA HIS A 55 -5.66 0.67 -3.31
C HIS A 55 -7.10 0.34 -2.91
N ILE A 56 -7.24 -0.45 -1.84
CA ILE A 56 -8.51 -0.86 -1.28
C ILE A 56 -8.58 -0.30 0.13
N PHE A 57 -9.64 0.45 0.45
CA PHE A 57 -9.81 0.95 1.80
C PHE A 57 -10.39 -0.16 2.67
N HIS A 58 -9.77 -0.39 3.82
CA HIS A 58 -10.27 -1.33 4.82
C HIS A 58 -9.83 -0.84 6.20
N THR A 59 -10.69 -1.00 7.21
CA THR A 59 -10.34 -0.70 8.60
C THR A 59 -11.35 -1.31 9.56
N SER A 60 -10.91 -1.61 10.77
CA SER A 60 -11.78 -1.91 11.91
C SER A 60 -11.89 -0.74 12.89
N ASN A 61 -11.28 0.41 12.57
CA ASN A 61 -11.36 1.62 13.36
C ASN A 61 -12.58 2.45 12.95
N ASP A 62 -13.62 2.44 13.78
CA ASP A 62 -14.86 3.20 13.58
C ASP A 62 -14.61 4.69 13.35
N GLN A 63 -13.68 5.29 14.11
CA GLN A 63 -13.36 6.71 14.01
C GLN A 63 -12.81 7.04 12.62
N VAL A 64 -11.88 6.21 12.11
CA VAL A 64 -11.29 6.40 10.79
C VAL A 64 -12.31 6.17 9.68
N TRP A 65 -13.18 5.16 9.81
CA TRP A 65 -14.24 4.91 8.85
C TRP A 65 -15.25 6.07 8.77
N GLN A 66 -15.71 6.55 9.91
CA GLN A 66 -16.59 7.72 9.98
C GLN A 66 -15.90 8.97 9.43
N TYR A 67 -14.59 9.10 9.65
CA TYR A 67 -13.80 10.21 9.12
C TYR A 67 -13.85 10.27 7.60
N VAL A 68 -13.46 9.19 6.91
CA VAL A 68 -13.41 9.17 5.44
C VAL A 68 -14.78 9.32 4.78
N GLN A 69 -15.84 8.87 5.46
CA GLN A 69 -17.22 8.98 4.99
C GLN A 69 -17.74 10.43 4.90
N GLN A 70 -17.07 11.39 5.55
CA GLN A 70 -17.37 12.81 5.37
C GLN A 70 -17.00 13.30 3.95
N PHE A 71 -16.03 12.64 3.30
CA PHE A 71 -15.45 13.11 2.04
C PHE A 71 -15.88 12.25 0.84
N ALA A 72 -16.26 10.99 1.05
CA ALA A 72 -16.77 10.14 -0.01
C ALA A 72 -17.77 9.11 0.50
N LYS A 73 -18.71 8.73 -0.37
CA LYS A 73 -19.51 7.52 -0.18
C LYS A 73 -18.70 6.33 -0.67
N PHE A 74 -18.52 5.32 0.16
CA PHE A 74 -17.85 4.08 -0.23
C PHE A 74 -18.84 3.06 -0.78
N ASN A 75 -18.39 2.29 -1.77
CA ASN A 75 -19.10 1.10 -2.23
C ASN A 75 -18.79 -0.10 -1.32
N ARG A 76 -19.41 -1.25 -1.60
CA ARG A 76 -19.22 -2.50 -0.85
C ARG A 76 -18.16 -3.43 -1.44
N TYR A 77 -17.19 -2.89 -2.19
CA TYR A 77 -16.18 -3.72 -2.85
C TYR A 77 -15.44 -4.57 -1.80
N THR A 78 -15.42 -5.88 -2.01
CA THR A 78 -14.66 -6.85 -1.21
C THR A 78 -13.51 -7.36 -2.06
N ASN A 79 -12.29 -7.17 -1.57
CA ASN A 79 -11.09 -7.60 -2.24
C ASN A 79 -10.99 -9.12 -2.17
N SER A 80 -11.03 -9.77 -3.31
CA SER A 80 -10.85 -11.22 -3.44
C SER A 80 -9.87 -11.52 -4.57
N PRO A 81 -8.55 -11.28 -4.35
CA PRO A 81 -7.55 -11.55 -5.38
C PRO A 81 -7.54 -13.01 -5.79
N VAL A 82 -7.12 -13.26 -7.04
CA VAL A 82 -6.88 -14.61 -7.57
C VAL A 82 -5.39 -14.76 -7.83
N ALA A 83 -4.81 -15.90 -7.47
CA ALA A 83 -3.46 -16.27 -7.85
C ALA A 83 -3.48 -17.18 -9.08
N ASN A 84 -2.63 -16.89 -10.06
CA ASN A 84 -2.38 -17.69 -11.24
C ASN A 84 -0.97 -18.30 -11.13
N TYR A 85 -0.90 -19.62 -11.10
CA TYR A 85 0.34 -20.39 -11.13
C TYR A 85 0.32 -21.31 -12.35
N HIS A 86 1.07 -20.95 -13.40
CA HIS A 86 1.11 -21.67 -14.68
C HIS A 86 -0.28 -21.96 -15.29
N GLY A 87 -1.19 -20.98 -15.22
CA GLY A 87 -2.57 -21.09 -15.72
C GLY A 87 -3.55 -21.72 -14.74
N LYS A 88 -3.09 -22.32 -13.64
CA LYS A 88 -3.97 -22.82 -12.58
C LYS A 88 -4.34 -21.70 -11.63
N LEU A 89 -5.64 -21.42 -11.52
CA LEU A 89 -6.18 -20.36 -10.68
C LEU A 89 -6.47 -20.85 -9.25
N TYR A 90 -6.19 -20.00 -8.28
CA TYR A 90 -6.40 -20.23 -6.85
C TYR A 90 -6.99 -18.97 -6.20
N ASN A 91 -7.99 -19.13 -5.33
CA ASN A 91 -8.50 -18.00 -4.57
C ASN A 91 -7.55 -17.59 -3.44
N LEU A 92 -7.49 -16.29 -3.16
CA LEU A 92 -6.82 -15.71 -2.00
C LEU A 92 -7.85 -15.01 -1.09
N PRO A 93 -7.61 -14.93 0.23
CA PRO A 93 -6.44 -15.44 0.96
C PRO A 93 -6.49 -16.97 1.08
N PHE A 94 -5.53 -17.61 1.76
CA PHE A 94 -5.52 -19.07 1.93
C PHE A 94 -6.74 -19.52 2.74
N ASN A 95 -7.73 -20.09 2.05
CA ASN A 95 -8.99 -20.50 2.63
C ASN A 95 -9.46 -21.85 2.05
N MET A 96 -10.64 -22.35 2.44
CA MET A 96 -11.14 -23.64 1.95
C MET A 96 -11.25 -23.72 0.42
N ASN A 97 -11.55 -22.62 -0.28
CA ASN A 97 -11.50 -22.58 -1.75
C ASN A 97 -10.09 -22.88 -2.28
N THR A 98 -9.06 -22.31 -1.65
CA THR A 98 -7.66 -22.57 -1.98
C THR A 98 -7.30 -24.04 -1.74
N PHE A 99 -7.67 -24.58 -0.57
CA PHE A 99 -7.31 -25.95 -0.18
C PHE A 99 -8.02 -27.00 -1.03
N TYR A 100 -9.31 -26.77 -1.35
CA TYR A 100 -10.05 -27.59 -2.31
C TYR A 100 -9.36 -27.63 -3.67
N GLN A 101 -8.99 -26.47 -4.22
CA GLN A 101 -8.30 -26.39 -5.51
C GLN A 101 -6.87 -26.97 -5.48
N MET A 102 -6.23 -26.94 -4.31
CA MET A 102 -4.88 -27.46 -4.10
C MET A 102 -4.85 -28.98 -3.97
N TRP A 103 -5.75 -29.55 -3.16
CA TRP A 103 -5.67 -30.94 -2.68
C TRP A 103 -6.97 -31.74 -2.86
N GLY A 104 -8.08 -31.11 -3.26
CA GLY A 104 -9.39 -31.75 -3.36
C GLY A 104 -10.10 -31.94 -2.02
N VAL A 105 -9.53 -31.43 -0.92
CA VAL A 105 -10.14 -31.51 0.42
C VAL A 105 -11.43 -30.70 0.49
N THR A 106 -12.43 -31.21 1.18
CA THR A 106 -13.78 -30.62 1.25
C THR A 106 -14.17 -30.19 2.65
N THR A 107 -13.49 -30.70 3.69
CA THR A 107 -13.75 -30.32 5.09
C THR A 107 -12.58 -29.57 5.73
N PRO A 108 -12.86 -28.67 6.71
CA PRO A 108 -11.85 -28.05 7.56
C PRO A 108 -10.84 -29.04 8.15
N GLU A 109 -11.32 -30.19 8.62
CA GLU A 109 -10.50 -31.23 9.26
C GLU A 109 -9.51 -31.86 8.27
N GLU A 110 -9.96 -32.16 7.04
CA GLU A 110 -9.10 -32.66 5.97
C GLU A 110 -8.03 -31.64 5.57
N ALA A 111 -8.41 -30.37 5.43
CA ALA A 111 -7.48 -29.30 5.11
C ALA A 111 -6.42 -29.10 6.21
N GLN A 112 -6.85 -29.12 7.48
CA GLN A 112 -5.96 -29.00 8.62
C GLN A 112 -5.01 -30.20 8.73
N ALA A 113 -5.49 -31.42 8.50
CA ALA A 113 -4.66 -32.62 8.46
C ALA A 113 -3.60 -32.52 7.36
N LYS A 114 -3.98 -32.05 6.16
CA LYS A 114 -3.03 -31.91 5.04
C LYS A 114 -1.98 -30.84 5.28
N ILE A 115 -2.36 -29.70 5.87
CA ILE A 115 -1.41 -28.66 6.30
C ILE A 115 -0.46 -29.22 7.37
N ALA A 116 -0.98 -29.94 8.37
CA ALA A 116 -0.17 -30.51 9.45
C ALA A 116 0.82 -31.57 8.94
N GLU A 117 0.43 -32.39 7.97
CA GLU A 117 1.30 -33.34 7.26
C GLU A 117 2.48 -32.61 6.62
N GLN A 118 2.23 -31.56 5.81
CA GLN A 118 3.31 -30.85 5.12
C GLN A 118 4.22 -30.06 6.07
N ARG A 119 3.68 -29.55 7.17
CA ARG A 119 4.47 -28.85 8.19
C ARG A 119 5.48 -29.75 8.90
N GLN A 120 5.34 -31.08 8.83
CA GLN A 120 6.31 -32.02 9.40
C GLN A 120 7.72 -31.84 8.81
N GLU A 121 7.85 -31.30 7.60
CA GLU A 121 9.15 -30.95 7.01
C GLU A 121 10.01 -30.04 7.91
N MET A 122 9.32 -29.19 8.69
CA MET A 122 9.92 -28.21 9.61
C MET A 122 9.71 -28.57 11.08
N ALA A 123 9.22 -29.77 11.40
CA ALA A 123 9.05 -30.20 12.78
C ALA A 123 10.39 -30.20 13.53
N GLY A 124 10.43 -29.58 14.70
CA GLY A 124 11.62 -29.49 15.55
C GLY A 124 12.73 -28.54 15.04
N LYS A 125 12.47 -27.77 13.97
CA LYS A 125 13.43 -26.80 13.40
C LYS A 125 12.99 -25.36 13.68
N THR A 126 13.97 -24.48 13.90
CA THR A 126 13.74 -23.03 13.96
C THR A 126 13.98 -22.42 12.59
N SER A 127 12.96 -21.79 12.00
CA SER A 127 13.05 -21.12 10.70
C SER A 127 14.14 -20.03 10.69
N GLN A 128 15.07 -20.10 9.75
CA GLN A 128 16.15 -19.13 9.56
C GLN A 128 15.84 -18.11 8.46
N ASN A 129 14.97 -18.47 7.52
CA ASN A 129 14.65 -17.66 6.35
C ASN A 129 13.14 -17.71 6.01
N LEU A 130 12.72 -16.94 5.02
CA LEU A 130 11.32 -16.83 4.61
C LEU A 130 10.77 -18.16 4.06
N GLU A 131 11.56 -18.93 3.31
CA GLU A 131 11.15 -20.24 2.79
C GLU A 131 10.76 -21.18 3.94
N GLU A 132 11.68 -21.40 4.87
CA GLU A 132 11.47 -22.25 6.05
C GLU A 132 10.28 -21.76 6.90
N GLN A 133 10.17 -20.44 7.06
CA GLN A 133 9.06 -19.84 7.79
C GLN A 133 7.72 -20.08 7.09
N ALA A 134 7.64 -19.92 5.77
CA ALA A 134 6.41 -20.18 5.04
C ALA A 134 6.02 -21.66 5.13
N ILE A 135 6.95 -22.60 4.90
CA ILE A 135 6.69 -24.04 4.95
C ILE A 135 6.23 -24.45 6.35
N SER A 136 6.89 -23.95 7.41
CA SER A 136 6.52 -24.24 8.79
C SER A 136 5.13 -23.72 9.18
N LEU A 137 4.59 -22.73 8.45
CA LEU A 137 3.26 -22.17 8.67
C LEU A 137 2.17 -22.82 7.83
N ILE A 138 2.43 -23.05 6.52
CA ILE A 138 1.37 -23.39 5.55
C ILE A 138 1.66 -24.61 4.68
N GLY A 139 2.83 -25.24 4.83
CA GLY A 139 3.24 -26.41 4.04
C GLY A 139 3.89 -26.07 2.70
N ARG A 140 4.58 -27.07 2.13
CA ARG A 140 5.41 -26.94 0.92
C ARG A 140 4.61 -26.62 -0.34
N ASP A 141 3.46 -27.25 -0.57
CA ASP A 141 2.70 -27.05 -1.81
C ASP A 141 2.23 -25.61 -1.99
N ILE A 142 1.68 -25.02 -0.91
CA ILE A 142 1.22 -23.63 -0.91
C ILE A 142 2.42 -22.69 -1.02
N TYR A 143 3.51 -22.99 -0.30
CA TYR A 143 4.74 -22.22 -0.42
C TYR A 143 5.25 -22.18 -1.87
N GLU A 144 5.40 -23.33 -2.51
CA GLU A 144 5.96 -23.43 -3.86
C GLU A 144 5.09 -22.74 -4.91
N LYS A 145 3.78 -22.99 -4.86
CA LYS A 145 2.86 -22.49 -5.91
C LYS A 145 2.45 -21.05 -5.71
N LEU A 146 2.23 -20.61 -4.46
CA LEU A 146 1.55 -19.34 -4.17
C LEU A 146 2.44 -18.30 -3.49
N ILE A 147 3.59 -18.69 -2.94
CA ILE A 147 4.45 -17.77 -2.15
C ILE A 147 5.82 -17.56 -2.80
N LYS A 148 6.53 -18.63 -3.16
CA LYS A 148 7.94 -18.60 -3.55
C LYS A 148 8.19 -17.64 -4.70
N GLY A 149 7.66 -17.93 -5.89
CA GLY A 149 7.93 -17.14 -7.09
C GLY A 149 7.45 -15.69 -6.94
N TYR A 150 6.27 -15.48 -6.35
CA TYR A 150 5.76 -14.13 -6.05
C TYR A 150 6.70 -13.33 -5.15
N THR A 151 7.15 -13.93 -4.05
CA THR A 151 8.05 -13.28 -3.09
C THR A 151 9.40 -12.96 -3.74
N GLU A 152 9.97 -13.91 -4.46
CA GLU A 152 11.28 -13.73 -5.09
C GLU A 152 11.24 -12.65 -6.18
N LYS A 153 10.14 -12.53 -6.93
CA LYS A 153 9.91 -11.41 -7.85
C LYS A 153 9.80 -10.09 -7.09
N GLN A 154 8.92 -10.03 -6.09
CA GLN A 154 8.64 -8.80 -5.34
C GLN A 154 9.91 -8.22 -4.70
N TRP A 155 10.77 -9.08 -4.15
CA TRP A 155 11.98 -8.68 -3.42
C TRP A 155 13.27 -8.75 -4.23
N GLY A 156 13.27 -9.38 -5.41
CA GLY A 156 14.47 -9.56 -6.23
C GLY A 156 15.55 -10.45 -5.59
N ARG A 157 15.21 -11.25 -4.58
CA ARG A 157 16.12 -12.13 -3.81
C ARG A 157 15.50 -13.50 -3.61
N LYS A 158 16.33 -14.52 -3.39
CA LYS A 158 15.81 -15.87 -3.11
C LYS A 158 15.09 -15.89 -1.76
N ALA A 159 14.04 -16.69 -1.64
CA ALA A 159 13.30 -16.83 -0.38
C ALA A 159 14.19 -17.35 0.77
N THR A 160 15.25 -18.09 0.46
CA THR A 160 16.27 -18.58 1.40
C THR A 160 17.21 -17.49 1.91
N GLU A 161 17.26 -16.33 1.25
CA GLU A 161 18.11 -15.17 1.61
C GLU A 161 17.30 -14.05 2.28
N LEU A 162 15.98 -14.24 2.38
CA LEU A 162 15.07 -13.29 3.01
C LEU A 162 14.86 -13.66 4.48
N PRO A 163 14.90 -12.69 5.42
CA PRO A 163 14.67 -12.96 6.82
C PRO A 163 13.30 -13.59 7.11
N ALA A 164 13.26 -14.56 8.04
CA ALA A 164 12.03 -15.24 8.44
C ALA A 164 10.92 -14.28 8.92
N PHE A 165 11.30 -13.18 9.58
CA PHE A 165 10.33 -12.23 10.15
C PHE A 165 9.51 -11.46 9.10
N ILE A 166 9.87 -11.51 7.81
CA ILE A 166 9.06 -10.91 6.74
C ILE A 166 7.67 -11.55 6.72
N ILE A 167 7.56 -12.86 7.04
CA ILE A 167 6.29 -13.57 7.17
C ILE A 167 6.13 -14.07 8.61
N LYS A 168 5.61 -13.21 9.49
CA LYS A 168 5.32 -13.63 10.89
C LYS A 168 4.11 -14.55 10.98
N ARG A 169 3.07 -14.27 10.19
CA ARG A 169 1.81 -15.02 10.14
C ARG A 169 1.25 -14.97 8.72
N LEU A 170 0.68 -16.08 8.27
CA LEU A 170 -0.15 -16.14 7.08
C LEU A 170 -1.59 -16.39 7.53
N PRO A 171 -2.57 -15.59 7.07
CA PRO A 171 -3.96 -15.87 7.39
C PRO A 171 -4.37 -17.18 6.70
N VAL A 172 -4.67 -18.20 7.51
CA VAL A 172 -5.21 -19.49 7.09
C VAL A 172 -6.65 -19.55 7.59
N ARG A 173 -7.60 -19.73 6.68
CA ARG A 173 -9.03 -19.80 7.03
C ARG A 173 -9.58 -21.17 6.72
N LEU A 174 -10.07 -21.86 7.73
CA LEU A 174 -10.78 -23.13 7.56
C LEU A 174 -12.29 -22.89 7.27
N THR A 175 -12.57 -21.87 6.44
CA THR A 175 -13.90 -21.50 5.96
C THR A 175 -13.82 -21.15 4.47
N PHE A 176 -14.94 -21.21 3.75
CA PHE A 176 -15.04 -20.80 2.35
C PHE A 176 -15.26 -19.28 2.26
N ASP A 177 -14.17 -18.52 2.41
CA ASP A 177 -14.23 -17.05 2.43
C ASP A 177 -13.00 -16.44 1.71
N ASN A 178 -13.27 -15.76 0.60
CA ASN A 178 -12.26 -15.11 -0.24
C ASN A 178 -12.03 -13.64 0.12
N ASN A 179 -12.61 -13.11 1.20
CA ASN A 179 -12.42 -11.73 1.61
C ASN A 179 -10.96 -11.52 2.09
N TYR A 180 -10.13 -10.79 1.37
CA TYR A 180 -8.70 -10.67 1.69
C TYR A 180 -8.42 -10.02 3.05
N PHE A 181 -9.32 -9.15 3.52
CA PHE A 181 -9.20 -8.45 4.80
C PHE A 181 -10.23 -8.97 5.81
N ASN A 182 -9.87 -9.01 7.10
CA ASN A 182 -10.80 -9.36 8.18
C ASN A 182 -11.46 -8.12 8.80
N ASP A 183 -11.19 -6.94 8.24
CA ASP A 183 -11.64 -5.67 8.79
C ASP A 183 -13.16 -5.49 8.69
N ALA A 184 -13.73 -4.80 9.69
CA ALA A 184 -15.17 -4.55 9.79
C ALA A 184 -15.71 -3.71 8.61
N TYR A 185 -14.91 -2.76 8.12
CA TYR A 185 -15.25 -1.91 6.99
C TYR A 185 -14.29 -2.12 5.83
N GLN A 186 -14.83 -2.15 4.61
CA GLN A 186 -14.07 -2.28 3.39
C GLN A 186 -14.83 -1.69 2.21
N GLY A 187 -14.12 -1.01 1.31
CA GLY A 187 -14.71 -0.49 0.08
C GLY A 187 -13.79 0.39 -0.73
N ILE A 188 -14.34 0.92 -1.82
CA ILE A 188 -13.71 1.90 -2.71
C ILE A 188 -14.56 3.18 -2.69
N PRO A 189 -13.96 4.39 -2.61
CA PRO A 189 -14.72 5.63 -2.72
C PRO A 189 -15.34 5.74 -4.12
N ILE A 190 -16.65 5.89 -4.20
CA ILE A 190 -17.36 6.05 -5.48
C ILE A 190 -16.89 7.35 -6.13
N GLY A 191 -16.36 7.27 -7.36
CA GLY A 191 -15.75 8.42 -8.04
C GLY A 191 -14.25 8.59 -7.77
N GLY A 192 -13.62 7.62 -7.09
CA GLY A 192 -12.17 7.56 -6.93
C GLY A 192 -11.63 8.32 -5.72
N TYR A 193 -10.39 7.98 -5.37
CA TYR A 193 -9.67 8.56 -4.23
C TYR A 193 -9.28 10.02 -4.44
N THR A 194 -9.01 10.42 -5.69
CA THR A 194 -8.69 11.82 -6.02
C THR A 194 -9.84 12.75 -5.64
N ALA A 195 -11.09 12.37 -5.93
CA ALA A 195 -12.26 13.15 -5.56
C ALA A 195 -12.44 13.24 -4.04
N MET A 196 -12.17 12.16 -3.31
CA MET A 196 -12.20 12.15 -1.85
C MET A 196 -11.16 13.11 -1.25
N VAL A 197 -9.91 13.05 -1.72
CA VAL A 197 -8.83 13.91 -1.24
C VAL A 197 -9.06 15.38 -1.63
N ALA A 198 -9.62 15.64 -2.82
CA ALA A 198 -9.98 17.00 -3.23
C ALA A 198 -10.94 17.65 -2.23
N LYS A 199 -11.93 16.92 -1.70
CA LYS A 199 -12.84 17.43 -0.67
C LYS A 199 -12.18 17.68 0.68
N MET A 200 -11.10 16.97 1.01
CA MET A 200 -10.33 17.27 2.23
C MET A 200 -9.63 18.62 2.14
N PHE A 201 -9.26 19.03 0.92
CA PHE A 201 -8.64 20.33 0.63
C PHE A 201 -9.64 21.45 0.31
N ASP A 202 -10.95 21.17 0.31
CA ASP A 202 -12.01 22.12 -0.03
C ASP A 202 -12.35 23.04 1.16
N ASP A 203 -11.37 23.84 1.58
CA ASP A 203 -11.50 24.88 2.60
C ASP A 203 -10.75 26.14 2.13
N PRO A 204 -11.32 27.35 2.26
CA PRO A 204 -10.69 28.60 1.80
C PRO A 204 -9.35 28.93 2.49
N LYS A 205 -9.03 28.28 3.61
CA LYS A 205 -7.74 28.44 4.31
C LYS A 205 -6.65 27.49 3.79
N ILE A 206 -7.01 26.57 2.89
CA ILE A 206 -6.07 25.62 2.29
C ILE A 206 -5.74 26.09 0.87
N THR A 207 -4.45 26.32 0.62
CA THR A 207 -3.93 26.55 -0.73
C THR A 207 -3.08 25.35 -1.15
N VAL A 208 -3.35 24.76 -2.32
CA VAL A 208 -2.60 23.61 -2.85
C VAL A 208 -1.79 24.02 -4.08
N ASN A 209 -0.47 23.86 -4.01
CA ASN A 209 0.47 24.15 -5.09
C ASN A 209 1.09 22.84 -5.61
N LEU A 210 0.67 22.42 -6.80
CA LEU A 210 1.23 21.26 -7.50
C LEU A 210 2.54 21.62 -8.22
N ASN A 211 3.26 20.63 -8.73
CA ASN A 211 4.55 20.81 -9.42
C ASN A 211 5.58 21.63 -8.62
N THR A 212 5.49 21.59 -7.30
CA THR A 212 6.26 22.44 -6.39
C THR A 212 7.13 21.56 -5.49
N ASN A 213 8.42 21.52 -5.81
CA ASN A 213 9.40 20.75 -5.04
C ASN A 213 9.87 21.54 -3.79
N PHE A 214 9.68 20.97 -2.61
CA PHE A 214 10.14 21.52 -1.33
C PHE A 214 11.62 21.91 -1.34
N PHE A 215 12.47 21.06 -1.90
CA PHE A 215 13.93 21.26 -1.88
C PHE A 215 14.40 22.44 -2.72
N GLY A 216 13.61 22.87 -3.71
CA GLY A 216 13.92 24.06 -4.52
C GLY A 216 13.85 25.37 -3.75
N ASN A 217 13.19 25.39 -2.59
CA ASN A 217 13.03 26.60 -1.77
C ASN A 217 13.03 26.32 -0.26
N LYS A 218 13.74 25.27 0.17
CA LYS A 218 13.70 24.71 1.53
C LYS A 218 14.01 25.75 2.61
N GLU A 219 15.03 26.59 2.41
CA GLU A 219 15.46 27.59 3.40
C GLU A 219 14.38 28.65 3.66
N ASN A 220 13.75 29.16 2.61
CA ASN A 220 12.67 30.13 2.75
C ASN A 220 11.45 29.49 3.41
N TYR A 221 11.09 28.25 3.05
CA TYR A 221 10.00 27.53 3.73
C TYR A 221 10.25 27.37 5.24
N LEU A 222 11.46 27.01 5.65
CA LEU A 222 11.85 26.88 7.07
C LEU A 222 11.78 28.22 7.83
N LYS A 223 11.97 29.33 7.13
CA LYS A 223 11.91 30.68 7.67
C LYS A 223 10.48 31.19 7.78
N ASP A 224 9.70 31.05 6.72
CA ASP A 224 8.44 31.78 6.49
C ASP A 224 7.21 31.12 7.13
N TYR A 225 7.29 29.83 7.46
CA TYR A 225 6.21 29.08 8.09
C TYR A 225 6.47 28.84 9.58
N ASP A 226 5.39 28.85 10.36
CA ASP A 226 5.45 28.60 11.81
C ASP A 226 5.75 27.11 12.08
N ARG A 227 5.13 26.24 11.27
CA ARG A 227 5.25 24.78 11.34
C ARG A 227 5.28 24.16 9.94
N ILE A 228 6.06 23.09 9.80
CA ILE A 228 6.16 22.31 8.58
C ILE A 228 5.81 20.86 8.89
N ILE A 229 4.84 20.31 8.16
CA ILE A 229 4.52 18.89 8.17
C ILE A 229 5.17 18.27 6.94
N TYR A 230 6.26 17.55 7.15
CA TYR A 230 7.03 16.93 6.08
C TYR A 230 6.68 15.46 5.94
N THR A 231 6.11 15.08 4.79
CA THR A 231 5.68 13.69 4.52
C THR A 231 6.52 12.97 3.46
N GLY A 232 7.59 13.62 2.98
CA GLY A 232 8.58 13.06 2.06
C GLY A 232 9.60 12.15 2.76
N MET A 233 10.61 11.68 2.02
CA MET A 233 11.64 10.80 2.59
C MET A 233 12.51 11.56 3.60
N ILE A 234 12.65 11.01 4.81
CA ILE A 234 13.38 11.64 5.92
C ILE A 234 14.89 11.77 5.63
N ASP A 235 15.50 10.77 5.02
CA ASP A 235 16.90 10.78 4.62
C ASP A 235 17.18 11.89 3.60
N GLN A 236 16.31 12.05 2.60
CA GLN A 236 16.38 13.15 1.63
C GLN A 236 16.25 14.53 2.29
N PHE A 237 15.42 14.66 3.33
CA PHE A 237 15.31 15.92 4.06
C PHE A 237 16.68 16.37 4.59
N PHE A 238 17.50 15.43 5.07
CA PHE A 238 18.85 15.66 5.58
C PHE A 238 19.94 15.42 4.53
N ASP A 239 19.62 15.59 3.25
CA ASP A 239 20.55 15.44 2.11
C ASP A 239 21.35 14.12 2.15
N TYR A 240 20.72 13.06 2.63
CA TYR A 240 21.32 11.73 2.76
C TYR A 240 22.62 11.69 3.59
N GLU A 241 22.80 12.62 4.55
CA GLU A 241 24.07 12.79 5.27
C GLU A 241 24.55 11.57 6.08
N LEU A 242 23.63 10.66 6.44
CA LEU A 242 23.94 9.40 7.13
C LEU A 242 23.91 8.17 6.21
N GLY A 243 23.61 8.36 4.93
CA GLY A 243 23.38 7.31 3.93
C GLY A 243 21.90 7.14 3.55
N GLU A 244 21.64 6.34 2.53
CA GLU A 244 20.29 6.15 2.00
C GLU A 244 19.52 5.05 2.72
N LEU A 245 18.25 5.34 3.04
CA LEU A 245 17.29 4.33 3.44
C LEU A 245 16.83 3.54 2.21
N GLU A 246 16.82 2.22 2.32
CA GLU A 246 16.47 1.35 1.19
C GLU A 246 14.96 1.25 1.01
N TYR A 247 14.50 1.37 -0.23
CA TYR A 247 13.12 1.10 -0.60
C TYR A 247 13.06 0.07 -1.73
N ARG A 248 11.90 -0.56 -1.89
CA ARG A 248 11.49 -1.15 -3.16
C ARG A 248 10.65 -0.16 -3.93
N SER A 249 10.84 -0.13 -5.24
CA SER A 249 10.01 0.61 -6.16
C SER A 249 9.09 -0.32 -6.95
N LEU A 250 8.20 0.26 -7.74
CA LEU A 250 7.31 -0.43 -8.66
C LEU A 250 7.28 0.34 -9.98
N ARG A 251 7.11 -0.41 -11.07
CA ARG A 251 6.86 0.14 -12.40
C ARG A 251 5.51 -0.36 -12.87
N PHE A 252 4.69 0.54 -13.38
CA PHE A 252 3.34 0.25 -13.85
C PHE A 252 3.27 0.44 -15.36
N GLU A 253 2.79 -0.57 -16.07
CA GLU A 253 2.46 -0.47 -17.50
C GLU A 253 0.95 -0.55 -17.63
N THR A 254 0.32 0.55 -18.04
CA THR A 254 -1.13 0.67 -18.17
C THR A 254 -1.51 0.66 -19.64
N GLU A 255 -2.51 -0.15 -20.00
CA GLU A 255 -3.03 -0.27 -21.36
C GLU A 255 -4.56 -0.21 -21.37
N GLU A 256 -5.12 0.44 -22.39
CA GLU A 256 -6.55 0.42 -22.73
C GLU A 256 -6.79 -0.71 -23.73
N LEU A 257 -7.78 -1.56 -23.45
CA LEU A 257 -8.13 -2.70 -24.30
C LEU A 257 -9.56 -2.57 -24.81
N ALA A 258 -9.77 -2.99 -26.07
CA ALA A 258 -11.09 -3.06 -26.71
C ALA A 258 -11.86 -4.34 -26.31
N THR A 259 -11.94 -4.59 -25.00
CA THR A 259 -12.80 -5.62 -24.40
C THR A 259 -13.42 -5.06 -23.13
N GLY A 260 -14.68 -5.44 -22.86
CA GLY A 260 -15.39 -5.04 -21.66
C GLY A 260 -14.90 -5.73 -20.38
N ASN A 261 -14.15 -6.83 -20.51
CA ASN A 261 -13.68 -7.64 -19.39
C ASN A 261 -12.45 -8.44 -19.85
N TYR A 262 -11.30 -8.19 -19.24
CA TYR A 262 -10.04 -8.85 -19.59
C TYR A 262 -9.79 -10.11 -18.74
N GLN A 263 -9.95 -10.01 -17.42
CA GLN A 263 -9.62 -11.11 -16.49
C GLN A 263 -10.71 -11.40 -15.45
N GLY A 264 -11.79 -10.61 -15.41
CA GLY A 264 -12.97 -10.85 -14.59
C GLY A 264 -12.77 -10.63 -13.09
N ASN A 265 -11.63 -10.06 -12.69
CA ASN A 265 -11.33 -9.74 -11.30
C ASN A 265 -10.45 -8.50 -11.21
N ALA A 266 -10.61 -7.71 -10.15
CA ALA A 266 -9.84 -6.47 -10.01
C ALA A 266 -8.33 -6.72 -9.88
N VAL A 267 -7.93 -7.81 -9.21
CA VAL A 267 -6.52 -8.15 -8.98
C VAL A 267 -6.26 -9.62 -9.25
N MET A 268 -5.32 -9.89 -10.16
CA MET A 268 -4.81 -11.23 -10.42
C MET A 268 -3.30 -11.26 -10.21
N ASN A 269 -2.86 -12.00 -9.21
CA ASN A 269 -1.45 -12.21 -8.89
C ASN A 269 -0.90 -13.35 -9.77
N TYR A 270 0.31 -13.18 -10.29
CA TYR A 270 1.01 -14.22 -11.04
C TYR A 270 2.16 -14.71 -10.17
N THR A 271 2.06 -15.95 -9.68
CA THR A 271 2.93 -16.44 -8.60
C THR A 271 4.10 -17.28 -9.09
N ASP A 272 4.11 -17.66 -10.37
CA ASP A 272 5.26 -18.25 -11.04
C ASP A 272 6.39 -17.21 -11.24
N ARG A 273 7.63 -17.69 -11.34
CA ARG A 273 8.82 -16.82 -11.40
C ARG A 273 9.07 -16.29 -12.81
N GLU A 274 8.59 -17.03 -13.82
CA GLU A 274 8.79 -16.80 -15.24
C GLU A 274 7.99 -15.59 -15.74
N THR A 275 6.81 -15.34 -15.17
CA THR A 275 6.01 -14.14 -15.46
C THR A 275 6.66 -12.89 -14.87
N PRO A 276 7.04 -11.87 -15.68
CA PRO A 276 7.87 -10.75 -15.21
C PRO A 276 7.13 -9.77 -14.29
N TYR A 277 5.82 -9.63 -14.42
CA TYR A 277 5.00 -8.81 -13.51
C TYR A 277 4.50 -9.63 -12.32
N THR A 278 4.25 -8.97 -11.19
CA THR A 278 3.68 -9.59 -9.97
C THR A 278 2.18 -9.74 -10.06
N ARG A 279 1.48 -8.79 -10.70
CA ARG A 279 0.04 -8.81 -10.85
C ARG A 279 -0.45 -7.99 -12.05
N ILE A 280 -1.67 -8.31 -12.47
CA ILE A 280 -2.50 -7.47 -13.35
C ILE A 280 -3.66 -6.91 -12.54
N ILE A 281 -3.86 -5.61 -12.66
CA ILE A 281 -4.98 -4.87 -12.07
C ILE A 281 -5.96 -4.52 -13.19
N GLU A 282 -7.22 -4.93 -13.08
CA GLU A 282 -8.29 -4.51 -14.00
C GLU A 282 -9.24 -3.56 -13.27
N HIS A 283 -9.04 -2.25 -13.52
CA HIS A 283 -9.54 -1.18 -12.65
C HIS A 283 -11.06 -1.09 -12.58
N LYS A 284 -11.77 -1.46 -13.66
CA LYS A 284 -13.23 -1.33 -13.71
C LYS A 284 -13.95 -2.18 -12.66
N HIS A 285 -13.32 -3.26 -12.19
CA HIS A 285 -13.92 -4.13 -11.18
C HIS A 285 -13.98 -3.52 -9.77
N PHE A 286 -13.20 -2.47 -9.49
CA PHE A 286 -13.29 -1.74 -8.22
C PHE A 286 -14.62 -0.99 -8.04
N GLU A 287 -15.27 -0.60 -9.15
CA GLU A 287 -16.62 -0.03 -9.18
C GLU A 287 -17.60 -0.91 -10.01
N PHE A 288 -17.48 -2.24 -9.87
CA PHE A 288 -18.44 -3.22 -10.41
C PHE A 288 -18.72 -3.11 -11.93
N GLY A 289 -17.70 -2.78 -12.71
CA GLY A 289 -17.77 -2.72 -14.18
C GLY A 289 -18.21 -1.37 -14.75
N LYS A 290 -18.32 -0.32 -13.93
CA LYS A 290 -18.61 1.05 -14.36
C LYS A 290 -17.60 1.55 -15.41
N GLY A 291 -18.08 2.39 -16.33
CA GLY A 291 -17.34 2.93 -17.46
C GLY A 291 -17.87 2.42 -18.80
N ASP A 292 -17.09 2.57 -19.87
CA ASP A 292 -17.41 2.03 -21.19
C ASP A 292 -17.57 0.50 -21.13
N PRO A 293 -18.72 -0.07 -21.58
CA PRO A 293 -18.95 -1.52 -21.53
C PRO A 293 -18.07 -2.33 -22.49
N ASN A 294 -17.49 -1.70 -23.52
CA ASN A 294 -16.67 -2.35 -24.54
C ASN A 294 -15.17 -2.13 -24.32
N LYS A 295 -14.80 -1.43 -23.25
CA LYS A 295 -13.40 -1.14 -22.91
C LYS A 295 -13.07 -1.53 -21.48
N THR A 296 -11.79 -1.75 -21.26
CA THR A 296 -11.22 -1.93 -19.93
C THR A 296 -9.82 -1.36 -19.90
N ILE A 297 -9.39 -0.92 -18.72
CA ILE A 297 -8.03 -0.47 -18.47
C ILE A 297 -7.39 -1.51 -17.56
N ILE A 298 -6.25 -2.04 -17.98
CA ILE A 298 -5.43 -2.91 -17.14
C ILE A 298 -4.08 -2.28 -16.83
N THR A 299 -3.52 -2.64 -15.69
CA THR A 299 -2.15 -2.27 -15.33
C THR A 299 -1.37 -3.51 -14.93
N LYS A 300 -0.23 -3.74 -15.58
CA LYS A 300 0.78 -4.71 -15.16
C LYS A 300 1.74 -4.05 -14.18
N GLU A 301 1.91 -4.65 -13.01
CA GLU A 301 2.81 -4.18 -11.96
C GLU A 301 4.11 -4.98 -11.99
N TYR A 302 5.24 -4.28 -12.11
CA TYR A 302 6.58 -4.88 -12.09
C TYR A 302 7.33 -4.42 -10.84
N PRO A 303 7.96 -5.35 -10.11
CA PRO A 303 8.83 -5.00 -9.01
C PRO A 303 10.11 -4.33 -9.55
N ALA A 304 10.62 -3.34 -8.82
CA ALA A 304 11.85 -2.66 -9.17
C ALA A 304 12.70 -2.36 -7.93
N ASP A 305 14.02 -2.41 -8.09
CA ASP A 305 14.92 -1.79 -7.13
C ASP A 305 14.70 -0.28 -7.13
N TRP A 306 14.66 0.32 -5.94
CA TRP A 306 14.62 1.77 -5.84
C TRP A 306 16.01 2.36 -6.08
N LYS A 307 16.03 3.50 -6.76
CA LYS A 307 17.18 4.40 -6.88
C LYS A 307 16.68 5.84 -6.79
N ARG A 308 17.57 6.79 -6.51
CA ARG A 308 17.22 8.22 -6.48
C ARG A 308 16.42 8.62 -7.73
N GLY A 309 15.35 9.38 -7.50
CA GLY A 309 14.40 9.78 -8.55
C GLY A 309 13.29 8.77 -8.81
N ASN A 310 13.37 7.53 -8.32
CA ASN A 310 12.23 6.61 -8.33
C ASN A 310 11.27 6.91 -7.19
N GLU A 311 10.01 6.52 -7.39
CA GLU A 311 9.02 6.60 -6.32
C GLU A 311 9.29 5.50 -5.28
N PRO A 312 9.48 5.85 -4.00
CA PRO A 312 9.64 4.88 -2.92
C PRO A 312 8.27 4.27 -2.58
N TYR A 313 8.11 2.98 -2.83
CA TYR A 313 6.90 2.26 -2.44
C TYR A 313 7.09 1.60 -1.09
N TYR A 314 7.91 0.56 -0.98
CA TYR A 314 8.01 -0.23 0.26
C TYR A 314 9.32 0.02 1.00
N PRO A 315 9.31 0.45 2.28
CA PRO A 315 10.53 0.49 3.08
C PRO A 315 11.07 -0.93 3.26
N VAL A 316 12.40 -1.08 3.17
CA VAL A 316 13.06 -2.35 3.43
C VAL A 316 13.38 -2.46 4.92
N ASN A 317 12.57 -3.23 5.64
CA ASN A 317 12.73 -3.43 7.07
C ASN A 317 13.81 -4.49 7.34
N ASN A 318 15.02 -4.05 7.66
CA ASN A 318 16.13 -4.88 8.11
C ASN A 318 16.95 -4.10 9.17
N ASP A 319 17.85 -4.78 9.88
CA ASP A 319 18.59 -4.18 10.99
C ASP A 319 19.36 -2.92 10.56
N ARG A 320 20.06 -2.97 9.41
CA ARG A 320 20.77 -1.80 8.86
C ARG A 320 19.85 -0.59 8.68
N ASN A 321 18.71 -0.74 8.01
CA ASN A 321 17.81 0.38 7.74
C ASN A 321 17.08 0.86 9.00
N ASN A 322 16.76 -0.05 9.93
CA ASN A 322 16.18 0.31 11.21
C ASN A 322 17.14 1.17 12.03
N ASP A 323 18.41 0.77 12.12
CA ASP A 323 19.46 1.52 12.81
C ASP A 323 19.73 2.87 12.14
N LEU A 324 19.74 2.91 10.81
CA LEU A 324 19.92 4.14 10.04
C LEU A 324 18.74 5.11 10.25
N TYR A 325 17.51 4.61 10.21
CA TYR A 325 16.31 5.42 10.45
C TYR A 325 16.31 6.01 11.85
N GLN A 326 16.70 5.25 12.88
CA GLN A 326 16.83 5.78 14.26
C GLN A 326 17.78 6.98 14.32
N LYS A 327 18.92 6.93 13.63
CA LYS A 327 19.85 8.07 13.58
C LYS A 327 19.22 9.29 12.88
N TYR A 328 18.44 9.08 11.83
CA TYR A 328 17.67 10.14 11.20
C TYR A 328 16.57 10.71 12.11
N GLN A 329 15.94 9.88 12.95
CA GLN A 329 14.99 10.38 13.96
C GLN A 329 15.69 11.30 14.99
N GLU A 330 16.91 10.99 15.40
CA GLU A 330 17.68 11.89 16.29
C GLU A 330 18.03 13.23 15.62
N LEU A 331 18.23 13.26 14.30
CA LEU A 331 18.38 14.50 13.55
C LEU A 331 17.06 15.28 13.42
N ALA A 332 15.95 14.57 13.18
CA ALA A 332 14.61 15.15 13.14
C ALA A 332 14.24 15.86 14.44
N LYS A 333 14.61 15.31 15.61
CA LYS A 333 14.40 15.96 16.90
C LYS A 333 15.09 17.33 17.03
N LYS A 334 16.14 17.60 16.25
CA LYS A 334 16.85 18.89 16.22
C LYS A 334 16.16 19.93 15.31
N GLN A 335 15.04 19.57 14.66
CA GLN A 335 14.26 20.43 13.79
C GLN A 335 12.90 20.76 14.43
N PRO A 336 12.83 21.63 15.46
CA PRO A 336 11.62 21.84 16.27
C PRO A 336 10.43 22.46 15.51
N LYS A 337 10.65 22.98 14.29
CA LYS A 337 9.60 23.48 13.41
C LYS A 337 9.03 22.42 12.46
N VAL A 338 9.68 21.26 12.34
CA VAL A 338 9.37 20.26 11.32
C VAL A 338 8.89 18.97 11.98
N LEU A 339 7.66 18.58 11.66
CA LEU A 339 7.09 17.30 12.06
C LEU A 339 7.18 16.32 10.88
N PHE A 340 7.73 15.14 11.13
CA PHE A 340 7.90 14.10 10.13
C PHE A 340 6.74 13.09 10.21
N GLY A 341 5.97 13.02 9.13
CA GLY A 341 4.72 12.26 9.08
C GLY A 341 4.63 11.32 7.89
N GLY A 342 3.60 10.46 7.92
CA GLY A 342 3.29 9.56 6.81
C GLY A 342 4.33 8.46 6.57
N ARG A 343 4.12 7.73 5.47
CA ARG A 343 4.89 6.52 5.12
C ARG A 343 6.40 6.79 5.00
N LEU A 344 6.76 7.88 4.32
CA LEU A 344 8.15 8.20 3.98
C LEU A 344 8.85 8.98 5.09
N GLY A 345 8.15 9.93 5.71
CA GLY A 345 8.72 10.71 6.82
C GLY A 345 8.99 9.85 8.05
N GLN A 346 8.21 8.78 8.25
CA GLN A 346 8.36 7.85 9.37
C GLN A 346 9.00 6.50 8.99
N TYR A 347 9.48 6.35 7.74
CA TYR A 347 10.04 5.10 7.21
C TYR A 347 9.25 3.85 7.60
N LYS A 348 7.93 3.88 7.45
CA LYS A 348 7.03 2.84 7.95
C LYS A 348 6.01 2.46 6.91
N TYR A 349 5.74 1.17 6.77
CA TYR A 349 4.70 0.70 5.87
C TYR A 349 3.32 0.85 6.53
N TYR A 350 2.59 1.90 6.15
CA TYR A 350 1.21 2.12 6.57
C TYR A 350 0.21 1.72 5.48
N ASN A 351 -0.89 1.11 5.92
CA ASN A 351 -2.15 1.08 5.19
C ASN A 351 -2.82 2.47 5.23
N MET A 352 -3.84 2.69 4.37
CA MET A 352 -4.54 3.97 4.28
C MET A 352 -5.21 4.38 5.59
N ASP A 353 -5.84 3.45 6.29
CA ASP A 353 -6.52 3.71 7.55
C ASP A 353 -5.53 4.06 8.67
N GLN A 354 -4.39 3.36 8.72
CA GLN A 354 -3.32 3.61 9.68
C GLN A 354 -2.67 4.97 9.47
N VAL A 355 -2.44 5.40 8.22
CA VAL A 355 -1.87 6.73 7.95
C VAL A 355 -2.86 7.85 8.27
N ILE A 356 -4.16 7.62 8.10
CA ILE A 356 -5.20 8.56 8.53
C ILE A 356 -5.22 8.65 10.06
N ALA A 357 -5.22 7.52 10.77
CA ALA A 357 -5.15 7.50 12.23
C ALA A 357 -3.90 8.23 12.74
N ALA A 358 -2.73 7.96 12.17
CA ALA A 358 -1.48 8.62 12.52
C ALA A 358 -1.52 10.14 12.27
N ALA A 359 -2.19 10.60 11.20
CA ALA A 359 -2.37 12.02 10.94
C ALA A 359 -3.32 12.66 11.96
N LEU A 360 -4.44 12.00 12.29
CA LEU A 360 -5.37 12.48 13.32
C LEU A 360 -4.73 12.56 14.70
N ASP A 361 -3.86 11.61 15.05
CA ASP A 361 -3.13 11.64 16.32
C ASP A 361 -2.05 12.73 16.32
N CYS A 362 -1.29 12.87 15.23
CA CYS A 362 -0.33 13.97 15.06
C CYS A 362 -1.00 15.35 15.20
N VAL A 363 -2.20 15.49 14.64
CA VAL A 363 -3.03 16.68 14.79
C VAL A 363 -3.51 16.88 16.22
N LYS A 364 -3.69 15.86 17.06
CA LYS A 364 -4.07 16.08 18.49
C LYS A 364 -2.89 16.53 19.34
N GLU A 365 -1.69 16.08 18.97
CA GLU A 365 -0.44 16.40 19.68
C GLU A 365 0.06 17.82 19.37
N GLU A 366 -0.25 18.34 18.18
CA GLU A 366 -0.01 19.72 17.75
C GLU A 366 -1.22 20.64 18.01
#